data_AF-A0A6M5Z1G1-F1
#
_entry.id   AF-A0A6M5Z1G1-F1
#
_cell.length_a   1.000
_cell.length_b   1.000
_cell.length_c   1.000
_cell.angle_alpha   90.00
_cell.angle_beta   90.00
_cell.angle_gamma   90.00
#
_symmetry.space_group_name_H-M   'P 1'
#
loop_
_entity.id
_entity.type
_entity.pdbx_description
1 polymer ?
#
loop_
_entity_poly.entity_id
_entity_poly.type
_entity_poly.pdbx_seq_one_letter_code
_entity_poly.pdbx_strand_id
1 'polypeptide(L)'
;MRLQKLAASRRGIHWRENSSEPYDTLYWLLKAPVRVRAEWAFTITGPGITNRKGTMTVLGIGDVEVPAGRFSAARVEQKVTFTGTGDVLDVDFSQTFWYAPDGGLVKWACGEASSVLKTFTPGP
;
A
#
# COMPACT_ATOMS: atom_id res chain seq x y z
N MET A 1 -16.00 -12.62 0.29
CA MET A 1 -14.58 -12.23 0.04
C MET A 1 -14.60 -11.08 -0.97
N ARG A 2 -14.34 -9.84 -0.56
CA ARG A 2 -14.42 -8.66 -1.45
C ARG A 2 -13.07 -8.46 -2.15
N LEU A 3 -13.08 -8.38 -3.48
CA LEU A 3 -11.88 -8.20 -4.30
C LEU A 3 -11.40 -6.74 -4.25
N GLN A 4 -10.20 -6.53 -3.72
CA GLN A 4 -9.47 -5.28 -3.85
C GLN A 4 -8.73 -5.29 -5.20
N LYS A 5 -9.02 -4.33 -6.08
CA LYS A 5 -8.35 -4.25 -7.39
C LYS A 5 -7.18 -3.27 -7.33
N LEU A 6 -5.98 -3.83 -7.42
CA LEU A 6 -4.74 -3.09 -7.66
C LEU A 6 -4.68 -2.66 -9.13
N ALA A 7 -4.23 -1.42 -9.37
CA ALA A 7 -3.95 -0.92 -10.70
C ALA A 7 -2.52 -0.38 -10.76
N ALA A 8 -1.72 -0.92 -11.67
CA ALA A 8 -0.41 -0.39 -12.05
C ALA A 8 -0.57 0.53 -13.27
N SER A 9 0.15 1.66 -13.26
CA SER A 9 0.15 2.64 -14.35
C SER A 9 1.50 3.33 -14.45
N ARG A 10 1.72 4.13 -15.50
CA ARG A 10 2.92 4.98 -15.62
C ARG A 10 3.12 5.96 -14.45
N ARG A 11 2.06 6.24 -13.68
CA ARG A 11 2.07 7.12 -12.50
C ARG A 11 2.33 6.38 -11.19
N GLY A 12 2.42 5.04 -11.24
CA GLY A 12 2.62 4.16 -10.09
C GLY A 12 1.44 3.24 -9.82
N ILE A 13 1.42 2.70 -8.61
CA ILE A 13 0.48 1.69 -8.13
C ILE A 13 -0.56 2.35 -7.22
N HIS A 14 -1.84 2.12 -7.47
CA HIS A 14 -2.93 2.61 -6.64
C HIS A 14 -4.04 1.56 -6.54
N TRP A 15 -4.91 1.75 -5.55
CA TRP A 15 -6.14 0.97 -5.46
C TRP A 15 -7.21 1.63 -6.30
N ARG A 16 -7.89 0.83 -7.12
CA ARG A 16 -8.96 1.31 -7.99
C ARG A 16 -10.32 1.31 -7.29
N GLU A 17 -10.58 0.32 -6.45
CA GLU A 17 -11.87 0.09 -5.79
C GLU A 17 -11.67 -0.52 -4.39
N ASN A 18 -12.42 -0.04 -3.41
CA ASN A 18 -12.69 -0.76 -2.17
C ASN A 18 -14.18 -0.62 -1.88
N SER A 19 -14.89 -1.75 -1.74
CA SER A 19 -16.32 -1.81 -1.42
C SER A 19 -17.21 -0.88 -2.25
N SER A 20 -17.42 -1.21 -3.53
CA SER A 20 -18.54 -0.71 -4.37
C SER A 20 -18.63 0.82 -4.61
N GLU A 21 -17.82 1.62 -3.94
CA GLU A 21 -17.80 3.08 -4.04
C GLU A 21 -16.38 3.51 -4.45
N PRO A 22 -16.25 4.42 -5.42
CA PRO A 22 -14.96 5.00 -5.74
C PRO A 22 -14.44 5.77 -4.52
N TYR A 23 -13.16 5.62 -4.19
CA TYR A 23 -12.54 6.56 -3.26
C TYR A 23 -12.63 7.98 -3.85
N ASP A 24 -12.96 8.98 -3.03
CA ASP A 24 -12.92 10.40 -3.43
C ASP A 24 -11.53 10.81 -3.93
N THR A 25 -10.49 10.08 -3.49
CA THR A 25 -9.10 10.28 -3.93
C THR A 25 -8.42 8.94 -4.21
N LEU A 26 -7.60 8.89 -5.27
CA LEU A 26 -6.81 7.70 -5.59
C LEU A 26 -5.87 7.37 -4.43
N TYR A 27 -6.05 6.18 -3.84
CA TYR A 27 -5.18 5.68 -2.80
C TYR A 27 -3.89 5.11 -3.41
N TRP A 28 -2.87 5.95 -3.48
CA TRP A 28 -1.55 5.60 -4.03
C TRP A 28 -0.75 4.75 -3.03
N LEU A 29 -0.35 3.56 -3.48
CA LEU A 29 0.58 2.69 -2.75
C LEU A 29 2.03 2.97 -3.10
N LEU A 30 2.27 3.39 -4.34
CA LEU A 30 3.57 3.79 -4.84
C LEU A 30 3.37 4.82 -5.94
N LYS A 31 4.07 5.95 -5.87
CA LYS A 31 4.08 6.96 -6.93
C LYS A 31 5.33 6.82 -7.80
N ALA A 32 5.15 6.98 -9.11
CA ALA A 32 6.23 7.02 -10.09
C ALA A 32 6.52 8.47 -10.54
N PRO A 33 7.79 8.82 -10.85
CA PRO A 33 8.98 7.98 -10.68
C PRO A 33 9.29 7.73 -9.20
N VAL A 34 9.71 6.50 -8.86
CA VAL A 34 10.03 6.13 -7.48
C VAL A 34 11.31 6.86 -7.07
N ARG A 35 11.24 7.60 -5.96
CA ARG A 35 12.38 8.31 -5.38
C ARG A 35 12.46 8.04 -3.89
N VAL A 36 13.66 7.74 -3.40
CA VAL A 36 13.92 7.61 -1.96
C VAL A 36 13.58 8.93 -1.28
N ARG A 37 12.95 8.85 -0.10
CA ARG A 37 12.34 9.96 0.66
C ARG A 37 11.15 10.65 -0.01
N ALA A 38 10.64 10.15 -1.14
CA ALA A 38 9.36 10.62 -1.65
C ALA A 38 8.26 10.31 -0.64
N GLU A 39 7.41 11.29 -0.38
CA GLU A 39 6.34 11.19 0.60
C GLU A 39 5.02 11.68 0.00
N TRP A 40 3.92 11.05 0.40
CA TRP A 40 2.59 11.55 0.12
C TRP A 40 1.60 11.21 1.22
N ALA A 41 0.68 12.13 1.46
CA ALA A 41 -0.46 11.87 2.32
C ALA A 41 -1.52 11.03 1.60
N PHE A 42 -2.31 10.31 2.39
CA PHE A 42 -3.55 9.69 1.95
C PHE A 42 -4.66 9.98 2.97
N THR A 43 -5.90 9.94 2.49
CA THR A 43 -7.09 9.98 3.34
C THR A 43 -8.10 9.03 2.72
N ILE A 44 -8.65 8.16 3.55
CA ILE A 44 -9.68 7.21 3.20
C ILE A 44 -10.87 7.51 4.09
N THR A 45 -11.96 7.92 3.47
CA THR A 45 -13.24 8.22 4.10
C THR A 45 -14.35 7.57 3.29
N GLY A 46 -15.39 7.10 3.95
CA GLY A 46 -16.55 6.53 3.26
C GLY A 46 -17.58 5.93 4.21
N PRO A 47 -18.82 5.71 3.73
CA PRO A 47 -19.86 5.07 4.51
C PRO A 47 -19.47 3.61 4.84
N GLY A 48 -19.62 3.22 6.11
CA GLY A 48 -19.38 1.85 6.55
C GLY A 48 -17.91 1.41 6.57
N ILE A 49 -16.95 2.33 6.41
CA ILE A 49 -15.52 2.07 6.60
C ILE A 49 -14.96 2.88 7.77
N THR A 50 -13.95 2.35 8.45
CA THR A 50 -13.18 3.12 9.43
C THR A 50 -12.36 4.16 8.68
N ASN A 51 -12.65 5.44 8.90
CA ASN A 51 -11.88 6.52 8.29
C ASN A 51 -10.44 6.43 8.76
N ARG A 52 -9.50 6.73 7.86
CA ARG A 52 -8.08 6.72 8.18
C ARG A 52 -7.32 7.70 7.31
N LYS A 53 -6.29 8.30 7.88
CA LYS A 53 -5.38 9.21 7.18
C LYS A 53 -3.95 8.89 7.56
N GLY A 54 -3.01 9.42 6.82
CA GLY A 54 -1.60 9.29 7.17
C GLY A 54 -0.68 9.55 6.00
N THR A 55 0.53 9.02 6.09
CA THR A 55 1.59 9.25 5.10
C THR A 55 2.18 7.94 4.60
N MET A 56 2.68 8.00 3.38
CA MET A 56 3.47 6.95 2.73
C MET A 56 4.83 7.55 2.40
N THR A 57 5.91 6.89 2.81
CA THR A 57 7.27 7.38 2.62
C THR A 57 8.15 6.28 2.02
N VAL A 58 8.81 6.56 0.90
CA VAL A 58 9.77 5.62 0.31
C VAL A 58 11.06 5.65 1.13
N LEU A 59 11.33 4.58 1.87
CA LEU A 59 12.54 4.45 2.69
C LEU A 59 13.77 4.05 1.88
N GLY A 60 13.58 3.30 0.79
CA GLY A 60 14.68 2.79 -0.02
C GLY A 60 14.19 2.02 -1.25
N ILE A 61 15.11 1.74 -2.15
CA ILE A 61 14.90 0.88 -3.32
C ILE A 61 15.99 -0.19 -3.25
N GLY A 62 15.61 -1.45 -3.42
CA GLY A 62 16.56 -2.55 -3.38
C GLY A 62 15.94 -3.86 -3.78
N ASP A 63 16.78 -4.87 -3.92
CA ASP A 63 16.34 -6.21 -4.27
C ASP A 63 15.77 -6.92 -3.05
N VAL A 64 14.62 -7.56 -3.25
CA VAL A 64 13.94 -8.37 -2.24
C VAL A 64 13.76 -9.77 -2.80
N GLU A 65 14.30 -10.74 -2.09
CA GLU A 65 14.14 -12.15 -2.39
C GLU A 65 12.97 -12.72 -1.58
N VAL A 66 12.04 -13.36 -2.29
CA VAL A 66 10.86 -14.04 -1.75
C VAL A 66 10.71 -15.40 -2.44
N PRO A 67 9.85 -16.32 -1.97
CA PRO A 67 9.68 -17.60 -2.64
C PRO A 67 9.25 -17.50 -4.10
N ALA A 68 8.56 -16.42 -4.50
CA ALA A 68 8.20 -16.15 -5.89
C ALA A 68 9.39 -15.68 -6.77
N GLY A 69 10.57 -15.43 -6.20
CA GLY A 69 11.77 -14.97 -6.90
C GLY A 69 12.37 -13.69 -6.31
N ARG A 70 13.29 -13.08 -7.07
CA ARG A 70 13.96 -11.83 -6.71
C ARG A 70 13.34 -10.66 -7.47
N PHE A 71 12.95 -9.61 -6.74
CA PHE A 71 12.29 -8.43 -7.29
C PHE A 71 13.03 -7.15 -6.89
N SER A 72 13.19 -6.21 -7.82
CA SER A 72 13.59 -4.84 -7.48
C SER A 72 12.37 -4.10 -6.93
N ALA A 73 12.38 -3.73 -5.65
CA ALA A 73 11.22 -3.19 -4.97
C ALA A 73 11.51 -1.91 -4.18
N ALA A 74 10.51 -1.02 -4.15
CA ALA A 74 10.49 0.15 -3.29
C ALA A 74 9.99 -0.25 -1.90
N ARG A 75 10.80 0.00 -0.86
CA ARG A 75 10.38 -0.12 0.54
C ARG A 75 9.63 1.15 0.93
N VAL A 76 8.34 1.01 1.22
CA VAL A 76 7.45 2.11 1.60
C VAL A 76 7.00 1.92 3.04
N GLU A 77 7.26 2.90 3.89
CA GLU A 77 6.62 3.00 5.20
C GLU A 77 5.26 3.65 5.04
N GLN A 78 4.24 3.07 5.65
CA GLN A 78 2.94 3.68 5.80
C GLN A 78 2.69 3.96 7.28
N LYS A 79 2.51 5.23 7.63
CA LYS A 79 1.97 5.66 8.91
C LYS A 79 0.48 5.94 8.77
N VAL A 80 -0.31 5.45 9.70
CA VAL A 80 -1.76 5.56 9.63
C VAL A 80 -2.31 5.94 11.00
N THR A 81 -3.21 6.90 10.99
CA THR A 81 -4.07 7.24 12.11
C THR A 81 -5.50 6.88 11.71
N PHE A 82 -6.14 6.01 12.47
CA PHE A 82 -7.57 5.75 12.32
C PHE A 82 -8.35 6.89 12.99
N THR A 83 -9.42 7.34 12.35
CA THR A 83 -10.31 8.36 12.91
C THR A 83 -11.73 7.81 12.91
N GLY A 84 -12.29 7.54 14.08
CA GLY A 84 -13.69 7.09 14.21
C GLY A 84 -14.69 8.23 14.05
N THR A 85 -15.94 7.92 13.73
CA THR A 85 -17.10 8.77 14.03
C THR A 85 -17.67 8.31 15.38
N GLY A 86 -17.07 8.76 16.50
CA GLY A 86 -17.38 8.30 17.87
C GLY A 86 -16.14 8.35 18.77
N ASP A 87 -16.16 7.67 19.94
CA ASP A 87 -15.01 7.54 20.86
C ASP A 87 -13.76 7.13 20.08
N VAL A 88 -12.86 8.09 19.95
CA VAL A 88 -11.81 8.10 18.96
C VAL A 88 -10.79 7.00 19.29
N LEU A 89 -10.64 6.02 18.40
CA LEU A 89 -9.45 5.18 18.36
C LEU A 89 -8.34 5.98 17.68
N ASP A 90 -7.70 6.89 18.43
CA ASP A 90 -6.45 7.55 18.03
C ASP A 90 -5.30 6.52 18.15
N VAL A 91 -5.40 5.47 17.33
CA VAL A 91 -4.38 4.44 17.24
C VAL A 91 -3.53 4.75 16.02
N ASP A 92 -2.30 5.14 16.30
CA ASP A 92 -1.25 5.24 15.30
C ASP A 92 -0.63 3.86 15.09
N PHE A 93 -0.51 3.45 13.83
CA PHE A 93 0.26 2.28 13.47
C PHE A 93 1.15 2.54 12.25
N SER A 94 2.29 1.87 12.21
CA SER A 94 3.22 1.88 11.08
C SER A 94 3.35 0.47 10.50
N GLN A 95 3.33 0.39 9.19
CA GLN A 95 3.56 -0.84 8.45
C GLN A 95 4.49 -0.57 7.26
N THR A 96 5.29 -1.56 6.90
CA THR A 96 6.22 -1.47 5.78
C THR A 96 5.75 -2.37 4.65
N PHE A 97 5.75 -1.84 3.44
CA PHE A 97 5.47 -2.56 2.21
C PHE A 97 6.68 -2.56 1.28
N TRP A 98 6.80 -3.60 0.46
CA TRP A 98 7.75 -3.67 -0.63
C TRP A 98 6.98 -3.83 -1.93
N TYR A 99 7.05 -2.83 -2.80
CA TYR A 99 6.36 -2.79 -4.07
C TYR A 99 7.33 -2.90 -5.23
N ALA A 100 7.18 -3.94 -6.05
CA ALA A 100 7.82 -4.02 -7.36
C ALA A 100 7.00 -3.17 -8.35
N PRO A 101 7.61 -2.25 -9.11
CA PRO A 101 6.91 -1.41 -10.08
C PRO A 101 6.01 -2.20 -11.05
N ASP A 102 6.48 -3.37 -11.47
CA ASP A 102 5.82 -4.20 -12.49
C ASP A 102 5.04 -5.40 -11.90
N GLY A 103 5.26 -5.71 -10.62
CA GLY A 103 4.72 -6.90 -9.95
C GLY A 103 3.73 -6.62 -8.82
N GLY A 104 3.60 -5.36 -8.39
CA GLY A 104 2.74 -5.02 -7.26
C GLY A 104 3.39 -5.33 -5.91
N LEU A 105 2.60 -5.81 -4.94
CA LEU A 105 3.05 -6.07 -3.57
C LEU A 105 3.90 -7.35 -3.49
N VAL A 106 5.17 -7.20 -3.12
CA VAL A 106 6.13 -8.31 -2.95
C VAL A 106 6.15 -8.82 -1.51
N LYS A 107 6.08 -7.91 -0.54
CA LYS A 107 6.14 -8.22 0.89
C LYS A 107 5.46 -7.11 1.70
N TRP A 108 4.92 -7.46 2.86
CA TRP A 108 4.54 -6.49 3.88
C TRP A 108 4.88 -6.97 5.29
N ALA A 109 5.05 -6.03 6.21
CA ALA A 109 5.30 -6.28 7.62
C ALA A 109 4.65 -5.20 8.51
N CYS A 110 4.08 -5.61 9.64
CA CYS A 110 3.51 -4.75 10.68
C CYS A 110 3.78 -5.41 12.05
N GLY A 111 4.73 -4.88 12.81
CA GLY A 111 5.20 -5.53 14.04
C GLY A 111 5.73 -6.94 13.76
N GLU A 112 5.21 -7.94 14.48
CA GLU A 112 5.54 -9.36 14.28
C GLU A 112 4.82 -10.00 13.09
N ALA A 113 3.73 -9.39 12.61
CA ALA A 113 2.98 -9.90 11.48
C ALA A 113 3.67 -9.54 10.16
N SER A 114 3.79 -10.51 9.25
CA SER A 114 4.33 -10.27 7.91
C SER A 114 3.77 -11.25 6.88
N SER A 115 3.86 -10.88 5.61
CA SER A 115 3.56 -11.77 4.48
C SER A 115 4.51 -11.50 3.32
N VAL A 116 4.76 -12.54 2.54
CA VAL A 116 5.63 -12.50 1.35
C VAL A 116 4.90 -13.11 0.16
N LEU A 117 5.21 -12.62 -1.03
CA LEU A 117 4.72 -13.16 -2.29
C LEU A 117 5.30 -14.57 -2.48
N LYS A 118 4.41 -15.57 -2.45
CA LYS A 118 4.79 -16.99 -2.55
C LYS A 118 4.84 -17.49 -3.98
N THR A 119 3.88 -17.07 -4.80
CA THR A 119 3.80 -17.41 -6.22
C THR A 119 3.47 -16.15 -7.02
N PHE A 120 4.02 -16.05 -8.21
CA PHE A 120 3.70 -14.99 -9.17
C PHE A 120 3.40 -15.66 -10.51
N THR A 121 2.20 -15.42 -11.02
CA THR A 121 1.84 -15.81 -12.39
C THR A 121 1.65 -14.51 -13.15
N PRO A 122 2.62 -14.12 -14.01
CA PRO A 122 2.44 -13.01 -14.92
C PRO A 122 1.17 -13.25 -15.75
N GLY A 123 0.38 -12.20 -15.99
CA GLY A 123 -0.74 -12.29 -16.93
C GLY A 123 -0.24 -12.62 -18.35
N PRO A 124 -1.09 -13.24 -19.19
CA PRO A 124 -0.78 -13.47 -20.61
C PRO A 124 -0.57 -12.17 -21.38
#